data_AF-A0A6F9BNR5-F1
#
_entry.id   AF-A0A6F9BNR5-F1
#
_cell.length_a   1.000
_cell.length_b   1.000
_cell.length_c   1.000
_cell.angle_alpha   90.00
_cell.angle_beta   90.00
_cell.angle_gamma   90.00
#
_symmetry.space_group_name_H-M   'P 1'
#
loop_
_entity.id
_entity.type
_entity.pdbx_description
1 polymer ?
#
loop_
_entity_poly.entity_id
_entity_poly.type
_entity_poly.pdbx_seq_one_letter_code
_entity_poly.pdbx_strand_id
1 'polypeptide(L)'
;VWRGTIARMRYRRMRAALVILRAYQHYKVKSYIKDVNRKFKNVRSMKDHGKHVKWPTPPKVLRKFEEALRSIYNRWWAWTLIKDLTPEEKLQIRAKVATLEALKGQRPDLGLQRTWEGNYLKRDSPDIASSFTLVSSELQRKDKFMRVLFSCNVRKINRFHKAEDRAILITDRHLYKMDPLKEYKPMKSIPLYNVRAPPLCG
;
A
#
# COMPACT_ATOMS: atom_id res chain seq x y z
N VAL A 1 -6.58 68.24 35.33
CA VAL A 1 -7.54 67.15 35.63
C VAL A 1 -8.02 66.35 34.39
N TRP A 2 -7.89 66.86 33.16
CA TRP A 2 -8.46 66.24 31.93
C TRP A 2 -7.75 64.97 31.40
N ARG A 3 -6.43 64.86 31.54
CA ARG A 3 -5.63 63.75 30.97
C ARG A 3 -5.98 62.38 31.56
N GLY A 4 -6.22 62.30 32.88
CA GLY A 4 -6.56 61.04 33.55
C GLY A 4 -7.93 60.49 33.13
N THR A 5 -8.90 61.37 32.86
CA THR A 5 -10.25 60.96 32.40
C THR A 5 -10.20 60.42 30.97
N ILE A 6 -9.41 61.04 30.07
CA ILE A 6 -9.16 60.50 28.73
C ILE A 6 -8.45 59.13 28.81
N ALA A 7 -7.44 58.99 29.67
CA ALA A 7 -6.73 57.72 29.85
C ALA A 7 -7.67 56.59 30.32
N ARG A 8 -8.54 56.86 31.31
CA ARG A 8 -9.55 55.90 31.76
C ARG A 8 -10.55 55.52 30.67
N MET A 9 -10.99 56.48 29.86
CA MET A 9 -11.88 56.20 28.71
C MET A 9 -11.18 55.32 27.66
N ARG A 10 -9.93 55.63 27.30
CA ARG A 10 -9.13 54.80 26.38
C ARG A 10 -8.93 53.38 26.93
N TYR A 11 -8.62 53.25 28.22
CA TYR A 11 -8.47 51.95 28.88
C TYR A 11 -9.77 51.13 28.86
N ARG A 12 -10.93 51.74 29.15
CA ARG A 12 -12.23 51.06 29.04
C ARG A 12 -12.52 50.58 27.62
N ARG A 13 -12.24 51.41 26.61
CA ARG A 13 -12.38 51.02 25.19
C ARG A 13 -11.45 49.86 24.82
N MET A 14 -10.19 49.91 25.27
CA MET A 14 -9.23 48.81 25.06
C MET A 14 -9.71 47.51 25.69
N ARG A 15 -10.22 47.53 26.94
CA ARG A 15 -10.79 46.35 27.59
C ARG A 15 -11.99 45.79 26.82
N ALA A 16 -12.90 46.65 26.36
CA ALA A 16 -14.04 46.23 25.54
C ALA A 16 -13.58 45.58 24.22
N ALA A 17 -12.59 46.16 23.54
CA ALA A 17 -12.01 45.60 22.32
C ALA A 17 -11.40 44.20 22.56
N LEU A 18 -10.71 44.00 23.69
CA LEU A 18 -10.17 42.69 24.07
C LEU A 18 -11.26 41.64 24.31
N VAL A 19 -12.40 42.03 24.89
CA VAL A 19 -13.56 41.14 25.09
C VAL A 19 -14.15 40.72 23.74
N ILE A 20 -14.36 41.68 22.83
CA ILE A 20 -14.85 41.41 21.47
C ILE A 20 -13.90 40.46 20.72
N LEU A 21 -12.59 40.71 20.82
CA LEU A 21 -11.57 39.88 20.17
C LEU A 21 -11.63 38.42 20.66
N ARG A 22 -11.75 38.19 21.96
CA ARG A 22 -11.89 36.83 22.52
C ARG A 22 -13.18 36.15 22.06
N ALA A 23 -14.30 36.88 22.05
CA ALA A 23 -15.57 36.34 21.57
C ALA A 23 -15.47 35.93 20.08
N TYR A 24 -14.84 36.77 19.26
CA TYR A 24 -14.60 36.47 17.85
C TYR A 24 -13.68 35.26 17.65
N GLN A 25 -12.60 35.14 18.43
CA GLN A 25 -11.71 33.98 18.39
C GLN A 25 -12.47 32.68 18.70
N HIS A 26 -13.28 32.66 19.77
CA HIS A 26 -14.11 31.50 20.09
C HIS A 26 -15.11 31.17 18.98
N TYR A 27 -15.76 32.19 18.40
CA TYR A 27 -16.65 32.00 17.26
C TYR A 27 -15.93 31.36 16.06
N LYS A 28 -14.75 31.84 15.69
CA LYS A 28 -13.98 31.30 14.55
C LYS A 28 -13.58 29.84 14.78
N VAL A 29 -13.19 29.48 16.00
CA VAL A 29 -12.89 28.09 16.36
C VAL A 29 -14.14 27.22 16.25
N LYS A 30 -15.25 27.62 16.89
CA LYS A 30 -16.52 26.87 16.85
C LYS A 30 -17.06 26.72 15.43
N SER A 31 -17.02 27.78 14.63
CA SER A 31 -17.45 27.75 13.23
C SER A 31 -16.63 26.76 12.42
N TYR A 32 -15.30 26.75 12.57
CA TYR A 32 -14.43 25.82 11.86
C TYR A 32 -14.75 24.36 12.24
N ILE A 33 -14.88 24.06 13.52
CA ILE A 33 -15.23 22.71 13.99
C ILE A 33 -16.61 22.28 13.48
N LYS A 34 -17.59 23.19 13.49
CA LYS A 34 -18.94 22.94 12.94
C LYS A 34 -18.88 22.63 11.44
N ASP A 35 -18.03 23.33 10.68
CA ASP A 35 -17.82 23.06 9.26
C ASP A 35 -17.16 21.70 9.00
N VAL A 36 -16.15 21.34 9.79
CA VAL A 36 -15.53 20.00 9.73
C VAL A 36 -16.59 18.93 10.01
N ASN A 37 -17.32 19.05 11.13
CA ASN A 37 -18.36 18.08 11.50
C ASN A 37 -19.44 17.96 10.43
N ARG A 38 -19.90 19.07 9.83
CA ARG A 38 -20.90 19.06 8.76
C ARG A 38 -20.39 18.30 7.53
N LYS A 39 -19.17 18.59 7.09
CA LYS A 39 -18.58 17.95 5.90
C LYS A 39 -18.25 16.47 6.11
N PHE A 40 -17.82 16.11 7.32
CA PHE A 40 -17.40 14.74 7.65
C PHE A 40 -18.51 13.88 8.29
N LYS A 41 -19.73 14.41 8.47
CA LYS A 41 -20.83 13.74 9.18
C LYS A 41 -21.12 12.32 8.66
N ASN A 42 -21.09 12.15 7.33
CA ASN A 42 -21.55 10.92 6.67
C ASN A 42 -20.40 10.14 5.99
N VAL A 43 -19.13 10.50 6.23
CA VAL A 43 -18.00 9.90 5.51
C VAL A 43 -17.90 8.39 5.68
N ARG A 44 -18.32 7.85 6.83
CA ARG A 44 -18.34 6.41 7.06
C ARG A 44 -19.25 5.66 6.07
N SER A 45 -20.36 6.26 5.67
CA SER A 45 -21.36 5.67 4.77
C SER A 45 -21.09 5.95 3.28
N MET A 46 -20.12 6.80 2.96
CA MET A 46 -19.74 7.09 1.58
C MET A 46 -18.92 5.93 1.00
N LYS A 47 -19.09 5.67 -0.31
CA LYS A 47 -18.37 4.60 -1.04
C LYS A 47 -16.84 4.72 -0.96
N ASP A 48 -16.31 5.93 -0.94
CA ASP A 48 -14.86 6.22 -0.88
C ASP A 48 -14.38 6.58 0.54
N HIS A 49 -15.24 6.38 1.54
CA HIS A 49 -15.03 6.80 2.93
C HIS A 49 -14.66 8.28 3.11
N GLY A 50 -15.06 9.14 2.16
CA GLY A 50 -14.79 10.58 2.18
C GLY A 50 -13.43 10.99 1.63
N LYS A 51 -12.72 10.12 0.88
CA LYS A 51 -11.42 10.42 0.25
C LYS A 51 -11.42 11.75 -0.52
N HIS A 52 -12.51 12.07 -1.21
CA HIS A 52 -12.64 13.30 -2.01
C HIS A 52 -13.30 14.46 -1.27
N VAL A 53 -13.59 14.33 0.03
CA VAL A 53 -14.19 15.42 0.82
C VAL A 53 -13.16 16.52 1.01
N LYS A 54 -13.50 17.73 0.53
CA LYS A 54 -12.66 18.91 0.67
C LYS A 54 -12.66 19.43 2.11
N TRP A 55 -11.54 19.32 2.79
CA TRP A 55 -11.31 19.91 4.11
C TRP A 55 -11.58 21.43 4.10
N PRO A 56 -12.22 21.99 5.13
CA PRO A 56 -12.39 23.44 5.26
C PRO A 56 -11.06 24.13 5.52
N THR A 57 -10.90 25.36 5.03
CA THR A 57 -9.68 26.15 5.26
C THR A 57 -9.62 26.61 6.73
N PRO A 58 -8.57 26.27 7.49
CA PRO A 58 -8.49 26.64 8.90
C PRO A 58 -8.13 28.13 9.06
N PRO A 59 -8.56 28.78 10.14
CA PRO A 59 -7.88 29.96 10.67
C PRO A 59 -6.39 29.66 10.91
N LYS A 60 -5.51 30.64 10.72
CA LYS A 60 -4.04 30.46 10.88
C LYS A 60 -3.64 29.80 12.20
N VAL A 61 -4.32 30.15 13.28
CA VAL A 61 -4.08 29.63 14.64
C VAL A 61 -4.42 28.14 14.77
N LEU A 62 -5.31 27.61 13.92
CA LEU A 62 -5.78 26.23 13.97
C LEU A 62 -5.06 25.29 12.99
N ARG A 63 -4.03 25.74 12.25
CA ARG A 63 -3.33 24.87 11.28
C ARG A 63 -2.78 23.58 11.91
N LYS A 64 -2.08 23.69 13.04
CA LYS A 64 -1.57 22.51 13.79
C LYS A 64 -2.69 21.57 14.24
N PHE A 65 -3.83 22.13 14.62
CA PHE A 65 -5.00 21.34 15.01
C PHE A 65 -5.63 20.63 13.81
N GLU A 66 -5.74 21.30 12.66
CA GLU A 66 -6.17 20.66 11.40
C GLU A 66 -5.23 19.52 11.00
N GLU A 67 -3.92 19.74 11.04
CA GLU A 67 -2.91 18.70 10.72
C GLU A 67 -3.10 17.46 11.60
N ALA A 68 -3.33 17.64 12.91
CA ALA A 68 -3.63 16.56 13.82
C ALA A 68 -4.94 15.83 13.46
N LEU A 69 -6.03 16.58 13.18
CA LEU A 69 -7.31 16.01 12.74
C LEU A 69 -7.17 15.22 11.43
N ARG A 70 -6.40 15.73 10.46
CA ARG A 70 -6.12 15.05 9.20
C ARG A 70 -5.35 13.76 9.44
N SER A 71 -4.37 13.76 10.32
CA SER A 71 -3.62 12.55 10.70
C SER A 71 -4.53 11.49 11.30
N ILE A 72 -5.42 11.88 12.22
CA ILE A 72 -6.43 10.99 12.81
C ILE A 72 -7.35 10.43 11.72
N TYR A 73 -7.89 11.29 10.86
CA TYR A 73 -8.76 10.86 9.75
C TYR A 73 -8.03 9.92 8.78
N ASN A 74 -6.80 10.24 8.37
CA ASN A 74 -6.03 9.41 7.45
C ASN A 74 -5.72 8.03 8.05
N ARG A 75 -5.43 7.95 9.35
CA ARG A 75 -5.25 6.68 10.06
C ARG A 75 -6.53 5.87 10.09
N TRP A 76 -7.65 6.50 10.46
CA TRP A 76 -8.96 5.85 10.43
C TRP A 76 -9.34 5.38 9.03
N TRP A 77 -9.10 6.21 8.01
CA TRP A 77 -9.39 5.89 6.61
C TRP A 77 -8.55 4.72 6.12
N ALA A 78 -7.24 4.74 6.36
CA ALA A 78 -6.34 3.65 6.02
C ALA A 78 -6.76 2.34 6.73
N TRP A 79 -7.07 2.40 8.02
CA TRP A 79 -7.58 1.25 8.77
C TRP A 79 -8.91 0.75 8.18
N THR A 80 -9.82 1.65 7.82
CA THR A 80 -11.13 1.31 7.25
C THR A 80 -10.99 0.60 5.91
N LEU A 81 -9.99 0.94 5.10
CA LEU A 81 -9.71 0.25 3.83
C LEU A 81 -9.15 -1.16 4.02
N ILE A 82 -8.37 -1.40 5.07
CA ILE A 82 -7.63 -2.66 5.24
C ILE A 82 -8.25 -3.62 6.25
N LYS A 83 -9.18 -3.14 7.09
CA LYS A 83 -9.73 -3.92 8.21
C LYS A 83 -10.50 -5.16 7.74
N ASP A 84 -11.23 -5.03 6.64
CA ASP A 84 -12.12 -6.07 6.12
C ASP A 84 -11.41 -7.01 5.15
N LEU A 85 -10.13 -6.75 4.84
CA LEU A 85 -9.33 -7.59 3.95
C LEU A 85 -8.92 -8.90 4.62
N THR A 86 -8.96 -9.98 3.85
CA THR A 86 -8.44 -11.29 4.27
C THR A 86 -6.91 -11.25 4.42
N PRO A 87 -6.30 -12.17 5.19
CA PRO A 87 -4.85 -12.30 5.26
C PRO A 87 -4.18 -12.44 3.89
N GLU A 88 -4.82 -13.15 2.96
CA GLU A 88 -4.37 -13.39 1.60
C GLU A 88 -4.37 -12.09 0.78
N GLU A 89 -5.46 -11.32 0.83
CA GLU A 89 -5.57 -10.02 0.18
C GLU A 89 -4.52 -9.03 0.74
N LYS A 90 -4.31 -9.03 2.05
CA LYS A 90 -3.26 -8.21 2.69
C LYS A 90 -1.88 -8.56 2.15
N LEU A 91 -1.56 -9.85 2.00
CA LEU A 91 -0.30 -10.29 1.44
C LEU A 91 -0.14 -9.83 -0.02
N GLN A 92 -1.19 -9.97 -0.82
CA GLN A 92 -1.21 -9.52 -2.21
C GLN A 92 -1.00 -8.01 -2.33
N ILE A 93 -1.71 -7.20 -1.52
CA ILE A 93 -1.54 -5.74 -1.53
C ILE A 93 -0.12 -5.37 -1.13
N ARG A 94 0.46 -6.01 -0.11
CA ARG A 94 1.87 -5.77 0.27
C ARG A 94 2.84 -6.08 -0.87
N ALA A 95 2.62 -7.18 -1.60
CA ALA A 95 3.42 -7.52 -2.78
C ALA A 95 3.28 -6.47 -3.89
N LYS A 96 2.06 -5.97 -4.15
CA LYS A 96 1.79 -4.90 -5.12
C LYS A 96 2.44 -3.58 -4.71
N VAL A 97 2.41 -3.21 -3.42
CA VAL A 97 3.07 -2.02 -2.90
C VAL A 97 4.58 -2.12 -3.04
N ALA A 98 5.19 -3.25 -2.67
CA ALA A 98 6.63 -3.48 -2.85
C ALA A 98 7.04 -3.42 -4.33
N THR A 99 6.21 -3.96 -5.22
CA THR A 99 6.42 -3.87 -6.68
C THR A 99 6.38 -2.42 -7.16
N LEU A 100 5.40 -1.64 -6.69
CA LEU A 100 5.29 -0.22 -7.01
C LEU A 100 6.51 0.55 -6.50
N GLU A 101 6.95 0.31 -5.27
CA GLU A 101 8.14 0.97 -4.71
C GLU A 101 9.41 0.64 -5.50
N ALA A 102 9.58 -0.61 -5.92
CA ALA A 102 10.78 -1.06 -6.63
C ALA A 102 10.82 -0.63 -8.11
N LEU A 103 9.66 -0.58 -8.78
CA LEU A 103 9.60 -0.47 -10.26
C LEU A 103 8.89 0.79 -10.76
N LYS A 104 8.33 1.64 -9.89
CA LYS A 104 7.65 2.87 -10.31
C LYS A 104 8.60 3.76 -11.13
N GLY A 105 8.16 4.11 -12.34
CA GLY A 105 8.93 4.93 -13.28
C GLY A 105 9.92 4.14 -14.15
N GLN A 106 10.15 2.86 -13.87
CA GLN A 106 11.00 1.99 -14.70
C GLN A 106 10.21 1.17 -15.71
N ARG A 107 8.91 0.97 -15.48
CA ARG A 107 8.01 0.25 -16.40
C ARG A 107 6.70 1.00 -16.61
N PRO A 108 6.15 0.99 -17.83
CA PRO A 108 4.87 1.63 -18.13
C PRO A 108 3.69 0.90 -17.49
N ASP A 109 3.75 -0.44 -17.45
CA ASP A 109 2.75 -1.28 -16.79
C ASP A 109 3.41 -2.17 -15.74
N LEU A 110 2.82 -2.16 -14.54
CA LEU A 110 3.21 -2.97 -13.39
C LEU A 110 2.26 -4.15 -13.16
N GLY A 111 1.22 -4.31 -13.99
CA GLY A 111 0.25 -5.40 -13.89
C GLY A 111 -0.64 -5.32 -12.64
N LEU A 112 -0.84 -4.12 -12.07
CA LEU A 112 -1.55 -3.94 -10.79
C LEU A 112 -3.00 -4.45 -10.81
N GLN A 113 -3.63 -4.52 -11.98
CA GLN A 113 -4.99 -5.03 -12.16
C GLN A 113 -5.08 -6.56 -12.08
N ARG A 114 -3.96 -7.27 -12.23
CA ARG A 114 -3.94 -8.74 -12.25
C ARG A 114 -3.97 -9.31 -10.82
N THR A 115 -4.53 -10.51 -10.68
CA THR A 115 -4.39 -11.29 -9.45
C THR A 115 -2.99 -11.88 -9.36
N TRP A 116 -2.41 -11.82 -8.16
CA TRP A 116 -1.12 -12.44 -7.87
C TRP A 116 -1.39 -13.78 -7.21
N GLU A 117 -1.08 -14.87 -7.89
CA GLU A 117 -1.32 -16.24 -7.39
C GLU A 117 -0.07 -16.82 -6.71
N GLY A 118 1.12 -16.39 -7.14
CA GLY A 118 2.38 -17.06 -6.82
C GLY A 118 2.55 -18.36 -7.61
N ASN A 119 1.68 -19.36 -7.43
CA ASN A 119 1.81 -20.69 -8.03
C ASN A 119 0.98 -20.83 -9.33
N TYR A 120 1.48 -20.26 -10.42
CA TYR A 120 0.79 -20.27 -11.71
C TYR A 120 0.82 -21.65 -12.38
N LEU A 121 1.81 -22.52 -12.10
CA LEU A 121 1.85 -23.88 -12.67
C LEU A 121 0.67 -24.74 -12.22
N LYS A 122 0.26 -24.61 -10.95
CA LYS A 122 -0.89 -25.34 -10.41
C LYS A 122 -2.22 -24.87 -11.01
N ARG A 123 -2.31 -23.57 -11.38
CA ARG A 123 -3.53 -22.94 -11.89
C ARG A 123 -3.68 -23.09 -13.40
N ASP A 124 -2.62 -22.78 -14.15
CA ASP A 124 -2.68 -22.61 -15.60
C ASP A 124 -2.46 -23.92 -16.38
N SER A 125 -2.11 -25.02 -15.70
CA SER A 125 -1.84 -26.32 -16.33
C SER A 125 -2.45 -27.48 -15.53
N PRO A 126 -3.78 -27.58 -15.44
CA PRO A 126 -4.46 -28.58 -14.61
C PRO A 126 -4.07 -30.02 -14.96
N ASP A 127 -3.86 -30.31 -16.25
CA ASP A 127 -3.53 -31.65 -16.74
C ASP A 127 -2.17 -32.18 -16.22
N ILE A 128 -1.23 -31.27 -15.91
CA ILE A 128 0.13 -31.60 -15.45
C ILE A 128 0.35 -31.11 -14.01
N ALA A 129 -0.66 -30.50 -13.39
CA ALA A 129 -0.59 -29.97 -12.03
C ALA A 129 -0.34 -31.08 -11.00
N SER A 130 -0.85 -32.28 -11.24
CA SER A 130 -0.62 -33.47 -10.41
C SER A 130 0.85 -33.87 -10.41
N SER A 131 1.47 -34.04 -11.59
CA SER A 131 2.90 -34.34 -11.73
C SER A 131 3.77 -33.25 -11.09
N PHE A 132 3.46 -31.97 -11.33
CA PHE A 132 4.15 -30.87 -10.68
C PHE A 132 4.04 -30.93 -9.14
N THR A 133 2.85 -31.21 -8.62
CA THR A 133 2.61 -31.30 -7.16
C THR A 133 3.42 -32.45 -6.54
N LEU A 134 3.51 -33.59 -7.22
CA LEU A 134 4.32 -34.72 -6.80
C LEU A 134 5.81 -34.36 -6.77
N VAL A 135 6.35 -33.83 -7.87
CA VAL A 135 7.76 -33.39 -7.95
C VAL A 135 8.07 -32.30 -6.93
N SER A 136 7.17 -31.34 -6.73
CA SER A 136 7.32 -30.29 -5.72
C SER A 136 7.37 -30.86 -4.32
N SER A 137 6.59 -31.90 -4.01
CA SER A 137 6.58 -32.53 -2.68
C SER A 137 7.85 -33.34 -2.41
N GLU A 138 8.37 -34.02 -3.44
CA GLU A 138 9.67 -34.70 -3.36
C GLU A 138 10.81 -33.71 -3.12
N LEU A 139 10.83 -32.61 -3.87
CA LEU A 139 11.78 -31.52 -3.68
C LEU A 139 11.65 -30.88 -2.30
N GLN A 140 10.42 -30.75 -1.78
CA GLN A 140 10.17 -30.23 -0.44
C GLN A 140 10.81 -31.11 0.62
N ARG A 141 10.65 -32.44 0.51
CA ARG A 141 11.28 -33.40 1.42
C ARG A 141 12.80 -33.40 1.30
N LYS A 142 13.33 -33.28 0.08
CA LYS A 142 14.77 -33.29 -0.21
C LYS A 142 15.48 -32.03 0.30
N ASP A 143 14.99 -30.86 -0.12
CA ASP A 143 15.66 -29.58 0.11
C ASP A 143 15.07 -28.82 1.33
N LYS A 144 14.08 -29.42 2.00
CA LYS A 144 13.47 -29.00 3.26
C LYS A 144 12.95 -27.56 3.25
N PHE A 145 12.46 -27.10 2.10
CA PHE A 145 11.81 -25.79 1.99
C PHE A 145 10.41 -25.83 2.62
N MET A 146 9.93 -24.71 3.15
CA MET A 146 8.64 -24.66 3.84
C MET A 146 7.48 -24.44 2.88
N ARG A 147 7.69 -23.63 1.84
CA ARG A 147 6.62 -23.30 0.88
C ARG A 147 7.14 -22.91 -0.50
N VAL A 148 6.28 -23.10 -1.50
CA VAL A 148 6.44 -22.52 -2.82
C VAL A 148 6.05 -21.04 -2.75
N LEU A 149 6.95 -20.14 -3.17
CA LEU A 149 6.70 -18.71 -3.24
C LEU A 149 6.18 -18.28 -4.62
N PHE A 150 6.73 -18.89 -5.68
CA PHE A 150 6.36 -18.59 -7.04
C PHE A 150 6.61 -19.78 -7.96
N SER A 151 5.74 -20.00 -8.94
CA SER A 151 5.99 -20.94 -10.03
C SER A 151 5.30 -20.44 -11.30
N CYS A 152 5.94 -20.60 -12.46
CA CYS A 152 5.31 -20.34 -13.75
C CYS A 152 6.07 -21.01 -14.90
N ASN A 153 5.38 -21.12 -16.04
CA ASN A 153 6.01 -21.44 -17.33
C ASN A 153 6.69 -20.18 -17.89
N VAL A 154 7.90 -20.35 -18.41
CA VAL A 154 8.73 -19.29 -18.98
C VAL A 154 9.37 -19.75 -20.28
N ARG A 155 9.73 -18.79 -21.13
CA ARG A 155 10.53 -19.04 -22.32
C ARG A 155 11.98 -18.67 -22.03
N LYS A 156 12.86 -19.68 -21.99
CA LYS A 156 14.29 -19.48 -21.79
C LYS A 156 14.95 -19.24 -23.15
N ILE A 157 15.63 -18.11 -23.30
CA ILE A 157 16.48 -17.83 -24.46
C ILE A 157 17.92 -18.30 -24.13
N ASN A 158 18.54 -19.06 -25.02
CA ASN A 158 19.93 -19.48 -24.87
C ASN A 158 20.92 -18.47 -25.49
N ARG A 159 22.23 -18.68 -25.30
CA ARG A 159 23.27 -17.79 -25.87
C ARG A 159 23.27 -17.71 -27.41
N PHE A 160 22.57 -18.63 -28.06
CA PHE A 160 22.42 -18.74 -29.51
C PHE A 160 21.01 -18.31 -29.97
N HIS A 161 20.30 -17.52 -29.15
CA HIS A 161 18.95 -17.01 -29.42
C HIS A 161 17.86 -18.07 -29.66
N LYS A 162 18.11 -19.34 -29.34
CA LYS A 162 17.08 -20.38 -29.39
C LYS A 162 16.21 -20.27 -28.14
N ALA A 163 14.91 -20.21 -28.37
CA ALA A 163 13.89 -20.25 -27.33
C ALA A 163 13.56 -21.69 -26.96
N GLU A 164 13.52 -21.98 -25.67
CA GLU A 164 13.10 -23.26 -25.11
C GLU A 164 12.09 -23.01 -23.99
N ASP A 165 10.97 -23.73 -23.99
CA ASP A 165 9.99 -23.64 -22.92
C ASP A 165 10.52 -24.36 -21.67
N ARG A 166 10.49 -23.65 -20.54
CA ARG A 166 10.96 -24.11 -19.24
C ARG A 166 9.98 -23.67 -18.17
N ALA A 167 10.16 -24.17 -16.96
CA ALA A 167 9.42 -23.67 -15.82
C ALA A 167 10.39 -23.19 -14.73
N ILE A 168 9.94 -22.20 -13.97
CA ILE A 168 10.64 -21.71 -12.78
C ILE A 168 9.80 -22.11 -11.57
N LEU A 169 10.48 -22.63 -10.55
CA LEU A 169 9.94 -22.78 -9.20
C LEU A 169 10.85 -22.00 -8.23
N ILE A 170 10.26 -21.12 -7.43
CA ILE A 170 10.93 -20.36 -6.38
C ILE A 170 10.32 -20.79 -5.06
N THR A 171 11.15 -21.23 -4.14
CA THR A 171 10.79 -21.56 -2.76
C THR A 171 11.45 -20.60 -1.79
N ASP A 172 11.22 -20.74 -0.49
CA ASP A 172 11.92 -19.98 0.54
C ASP A 172 13.42 -20.33 0.65
N ARG A 173 13.90 -21.35 -0.06
CA ARG A 173 15.30 -21.81 0.00
C ARG A 173 16.01 -21.93 -1.34
N HIS A 174 15.30 -22.25 -2.41
CA HIS A 174 15.90 -22.59 -3.69
C HIS A 174 15.12 -22.00 -4.87
N LEU A 175 15.85 -21.74 -5.94
CA LEU A 175 15.37 -21.45 -7.27
C LEU A 175 15.63 -22.68 -8.15
N TYR A 176 14.57 -23.24 -8.73
CA TYR A 176 14.65 -24.37 -9.64
C TYR A 176 14.30 -23.95 -11.06
N LYS A 177 15.06 -24.48 -12.01
CA LYS A 177 14.71 -24.54 -13.43
C LYS A 177 14.21 -25.95 -13.72
N MET A 178 13.02 -26.06 -14.28
CA MET A 178 12.32 -27.32 -14.58
C MET A 178 12.06 -27.47 -16.07
N ASP A 179 11.79 -28.70 -16.49
CA ASP A 179 11.42 -29.05 -17.87
C ASP A 179 9.94 -29.47 -17.95
N PRO A 180 9.04 -28.61 -18.50
CA PRO A 180 7.62 -28.93 -18.61
C PRO A 180 7.33 -30.19 -19.43
N LEU A 181 8.16 -30.50 -20.44
CA LEU A 181 8.00 -31.68 -21.30
C LEU A 181 8.39 -32.98 -20.59
N LYS A 182 9.11 -32.88 -19.47
CA LYS A 182 9.52 -34.01 -18.63
C LYS A 182 8.83 -33.94 -17.29
N GLU A 183 7.54 -33.63 -17.29
CA GLU A 183 6.70 -33.58 -16.09
C GLU A 183 7.29 -32.70 -14.97
N TYR A 184 7.85 -31.56 -15.35
CA TYR A 184 8.50 -30.59 -14.44
C TYR A 184 9.70 -31.14 -13.66
N LYS A 185 10.38 -32.17 -14.17
CA LYS A 185 11.62 -32.68 -13.58
C LYS A 185 12.65 -31.53 -13.42
N PRO A 186 13.26 -31.36 -12.24
CA PRO A 186 14.22 -30.30 -11.99
C PRO A 186 15.48 -30.52 -12.84
N MET A 187 15.86 -29.51 -13.62
CA MET A 187 17.09 -29.50 -14.41
C MET A 187 18.26 -28.88 -13.63
N LYS A 188 17.99 -27.80 -12.88
CA LYS A 188 18.99 -27.08 -12.09
C LYS A 188 18.34 -26.55 -10.82
N SER A 189 19.05 -26.65 -9.71
CA SER A 189 18.69 -26.04 -8.43
C SER A 189 19.77 -25.04 -8.03
N ILE A 190 19.37 -23.87 -7.53
CA ILE A 190 20.26 -22.82 -7.03
C ILE A 190 19.73 -22.39 -5.66
N PRO A 191 20.49 -22.58 -4.57
CA PRO A 191 20.09 -22.04 -3.28
C PRO A 191 19.95 -20.52 -3.34
N LEU A 192 18.93 -19.95 -2.69
CA LEU A 192 18.61 -18.52 -2.78
C LEU A 192 19.77 -17.63 -2.31
N TYR A 193 20.57 -18.07 -1.33
CA TYR A 193 21.74 -17.34 -0.87
C TYR A 193 22.84 -17.19 -1.94
N ASN A 194 22.81 -18.02 -3.01
CA ASN A 194 23.71 -17.94 -4.15
C ASN A 194 23.13 -17.14 -5.33
N VAL A 195 21.90 -16.64 -5.22
CA VAL A 195 21.25 -15.87 -6.30
C VAL A 195 21.68 -14.41 -6.20
N ARG A 196 22.29 -13.87 -7.25
CA ARG A 196 22.50 -12.42 -7.39
C ARG A 196 21.32 -11.78 -8.10
N ALA A 197 21.02 -10.54 -7.73
CA ALA A 197 19.97 -9.75 -8.37
C ALA A 197 20.23 -9.63 -9.88
N PRO A 198 19.24 -9.95 -10.74
CA PRO A 198 19.39 -9.72 -12.17
C PRO A 198 19.42 -8.21 -12.46
N PRO A 199 20.19 -7.74 -13.45
CA PRO A 199 20.09 -6.36 -13.92
C PRO A 199 18.69 -6.10 -14.45
N LEU A 200 18.06 -5.01 -14.01
CA LEU A 200 16.79 -4.57 -14.54
C LEU A 200 17.02 -4.08 -15.97
N CYS A 201 16.37 -4.71 -16.95
CA CYS A 201 16.35 -4.21 -18.31
C CYS A 201 15.53 -2.91 -18.31
N GLY A 202 16.19 -1.79 -18.60
CA GLY A 202 15.55 -0.50 -18.84
C GLY A 202 14.89 -0.43 -20.20
#